data_AF-A0A9X7FYF2-F1
#
_entry.id   AF-A0A9X7FYF2-F1
#
_cell.length_a   1.000
_cell.length_b   1.000
_cell.length_c   1.000
_cell.angle_alpha   90.00
_cell.angle_beta   90.00
_cell.angle_gamma   90.00
#
_symmetry.space_group_name_H-M   'P 1'
#
loop_
_entity.id
_entity.type
_entity.pdbx_description
1 polymer ?
#
loop_
_entity_poly.entity_id
_entity_poly.type
_entity_poly.pdbx_seq_one_letter_code
_entity_poly.pdbx_strand_id
1 'polypeptide(L)'
;ILVKDEKTAKEIKEKLNSGEDFAALAKQYSEDPGSKEKGGELSEFGPGMMVKEFEDAAYKLEVGQLSEPVKSSFGYHIIKLTDKKELKPYEEEKENIRKELEQQRIQDPQFHQQVTRDLLKNADIKVSDKDLKDTFKELEK
;
A
#
# COMPACT_ATOMS: atom_id res chain seq x y z
N ILE A 1 -13.94 10.35 -2.53
CA ILE A 1 -14.07 11.60 -3.33
C ILE A 1 -13.01 12.57 -2.87
N LEU A 2 -12.15 13.04 -3.78
CA LEU A 2 -11.08 14.00 -3.50
C LEU A 2 -11.44 15.38 -4.07
N VAL A 3 -11.32 16.45 -3.27
CA VAL A 3 -11.54 17.84 -3.71
C VAL A 3 -10.47 18.77 -3.13
N LYS A 4 -10.31 19.97 -3.69
CA LYS A 4 -9.25 20.91 -3.28
C LYS A 4 -9.45 21.52 -1.90
N ASP A 5 -10.69 21.85 -1.56
CA ASP A 5 -11.01 22.61 -0.36
C ASP A 5 -12.05 21.92 0.54
N GLU A 6 -12.04 22.32 1.80
CA GLU A 6 -12.89 21.74 2.85
C GLU A 6 -14.38 22.05 2.65
N LYS A 7 -14.68 23.21 2.07
CA LYS A 7 -16.05 23.67 1.90
C LYS A 7 -16.78 22.75 0.93
N THR A 8 -16.18 22.47 -0.24
CA THR A 8 -16.73 21.50 -1.19
C THR A 8 -16.83 20.10 -0.59
N ALA A 9 -15.85 19.67 0.22
CA ALA A 9 -15.92 18.37 0.89
C ALA A 9 -17.12 18.28 1.85
N LYS A 10 -17.40 19.34 2.62
CA LYS A 10 -18.56 19.42 3.51
C LYS A 10 -19.88 19.42 2.74
N GLU A 11 -19.98 20.19 1.67
CA GLU A 11 -21.16 20.20 0.79
C GLU A 11 -21.45 18.80 0.22
N ILE A 12 -20.43 18.09 -0.27
CA ILE A 12 -20.57 16.73 -0.77
C ILE A 12 -21.03 15.78 0.35
N LYS A 13 -20.51 15.93 1.56
CA LYS A 13 -20.94 15.11 2.71
C LYS A 13 -22.41 15.34 3.05
N GLU A 14 -22.88 16.58 3.06
CA GLU A 14 -24.30 16.89 3.32
C GLU A 14 -25.22 16.25 2.27
N LYS A 15 -24.80 16.28 1.00
CA LYS A 15 -25.49 15.62 -0.10
C LYS A 15 -25.56 14.11 0.09
N LEU A 16 -24.44 13.48 0.45
CA LEU A 16 -24.39 12.05 0.76
C LEU A 16 -25.28 11.66 1.95
N ASN A 17 -25.28 12.48 3.00
CA ASN A 17 -26.17 12.29 4.16
C ASN A 17 -27.65 12.44 3.80
N SER A 18 -27.95 13.22 2.76
CA SER A 18 -29.30 13.38 2.20
C SER A 18 -29.71 12.24 1.26
N GLY A 19 -28.84 11.23 1.06
CA GLY A 19 -29.11 10.05 0.25
C GLY A 19 -28.69 10.15 -1.21
N GLU A 20 -27.93 11.17 -1.61
CA GLU A 20 -27.34 11.22 -2.96
C GLU A 20 -26.33 10.07 -3.17
N ASP A 21 -26.25 9.55 -4.39
CA ASP A 21 -25.38 8.43 -4.74
C ASP A 21 -23.88 8.83 -4.70
N PHE A 22 -23.08 8.01 -4.04
CA PHE A 22 -21.65 8.28 -3.87
C PHE A 22 -20.89 8.22 -5.19
N ALA A 23 -21.20 7.25 -6.05
CA ALA A 23 -20.49 7.09 -7.31
C ALA A 23 -20.80 8.25 -8.28
N ALA A 24 -22.04 8.72 -8.30
CA ALA A 24 -22.45 9.91 -9.07
C ALA A 24 -21.70 11.16 -8.59
N LEU A 25 -21.66 11.41 -7.28
CA LEU A 25 -20.93 12.55 -6.72
C LEU A 25 -19.42 12.43 -6.93
N ALA A 26 -18.85 11.22 -6.87
CA ALA A 26 -17.45 11.00 -7.17
C ALA A 26 -17.13 11.33 -8.63
N LYS A 27 -17.94 10.86 -9.59
CA LYS A 27 -17.78 11.19 -11.01
C LYS A 27 -17.92 12.68 -11.28
N GLN A 28 -18.80 13.36 -10.57
CA GLN A 28 -19.03 14.79 -10.75
C GLN A 28 -17.91 15.65 -10.14
N TYR A 29 -17.52 15.39 -8.90
CA TYR A 29 -16.69 16.31 -8.11
C TYR A 29 -15.24 15.84 -7.89
N SER A 30 -14.96 14.54 -7.94
CA SER A 30 -13.64 14.04 -7.57
C SER A 30 -12.55 14.55 -8.52
N GLU A 31 -11.42 14.95 -7.96
CA GLU A 31 -10.19 15.29 -8.66
C GLU A 31 -9.20 14.12 -8.73
N ASP A 32 -9.51 12.97 -8.11
CA ASP A 32 -8.68 11.78 -8.19
C ASP A 32 -8.85 11.07 -9.56
N PRO A 33 -7.85 11.12 -10.46
CA PRO A 33 -7.96 10.52 -11.79
C PRO A 33 -8.02 8.98 -11.75
N GLY A 34 -7.51 8.35 -10.69
CA GLY A 34 -7.44 6.90 -10.57
C GLY A 34 -8.79 6.24 -10.27
N SER A 35 -9.67 6.96 -9.57
CA SER A 35 -10.95 6.42 -9.09
C SER A 35 -12.19 7.18 -9.60
N LYS A 36 -12.07 8.45 -10.03
CA LYS A 36 -13.21 9.30 -10.43
C LYS A 36 -14.18 8.60 -11.38
N GLU A 37 -13.67 8.10 -12.51
CA GLU A 37 -14.50 7.46 -13.53
C GLU A 37 -15.13 6.13 -13.07
N LYS A 38 -14.54 5.52 -12.05
CA LYS A 38 -15.05 4.31 -11.36
C LYS A 38 -15.96 4.64 -10.17
N GLY A 39 -16.45 5.88 -10.07
CA GLY A 39 -17.32 6.26 -8.96
C GLY A 39 -16.59 6.39 -7.61
N GLY A 40 -15.28 6.63 -7.64
CA GLY A 40 -14.46 6.75 -6.43
C GLY A 40 -14.05 5.41 -5.81
N GLU A 41 -14.29 4.30 -6.51
CA GLU A 41 -13.90 2.96 -6.06
C GLU A 41 -12.38 2.79 -6.11
N LEU A 42 -11.81 2.29 -5.01
CA LEU A 42 -10.40 1.94 -4.87
C LEU A 42 -10.26 0.43 -4.76
N SER A 43 -9.17 -0.12 -5.29
CA SER A 43 -8.79 -1.51 -5.03
C SER A 43 -8.51 -1.73 -3.54
N GLU A 44 -8.62 -2.98 -3.10
CA GLU A 44 -8.23 -3.36 -1.75
C GLU A 44 -6.81 -2.87 -1.44
N PHE A 45 -6.64 -2.32 -0.23
CA PHE A 45 -5.37 -1.83 0.24
C PHE A 45 -5.11 -2.31 1.67
N GLY A 46 -3.83 -2.49 1.97
CA GLY A 46 -3.33 -2.77 3.30
C GLY A 46 -2.56 -1.57 3.89
N PRO A 47 -2.01 -1.74 5.09
CA PRO A 47 -1.25 -0.69 5.77
C PRO A 47 -0.06 -0.20 4.93
N GLY A 48 0.15 1.11 4.91
CA GLY A 48 1.26 1.76 4.20
C GLY A 48 1.05 1.96 2.69
N MET A 49 -0.09 1.53 2.14
CA MET A 49 -0.40 1.71 0.70
C MET A 49 -1.02 3.08 0.39
N MET A 50 -1.61 3.74 1.38
CA MET A 50 -2.25 5.05 1.23
C MET A 50 -1.51 6.12 2.05
N VAL A 51 -1.77 7.40 1.76
CA VAL A 51 -1.26 8.48 2.63
C VAL A 51 -1.84 8.34 4.03
N LYS A 52 -1.02 8.62 5.04
CA LYS A 52 -1.31 8.32 6.44
C LYS A 52 -2.65 8.86 6.91
N GLU A 53 -3.00 10.10 6.54
CA GLU A 53 -4.25 10.73 6.97
C GLU A 53 -5.48 10.01 6.41
N PHE A 54 -5.40 9.57 5.15
CA PHE A 54 -6.46 8.79 4.51
C PHE A 54 -6.59 7.42 5.17
N GLU A 55 -5.46 6.74 5.36
CA GLU A 55 -5.41 5.41 5.98
C GLU A 55 -5.98 5.43 7.39
N ASP A 56 -5.46 6.30 8.25
CA ASP A 56 -5.90 6.43 9.65
C ASP A 56 -7.40 6.73 9.75
N ALA A 57 -7.95 7.50 8.81
CA ALA A 57 -9.39 7.78 8.76
C ALA A 57 -10.19 6.59 8.25
N ALA A 58 -9.77 5.93 7.17
CA ALA A 58 -10.45 4.78 6.58
C ALA A 58 -10.54 3.59 7.57
N TYR A 59 -9.45 3.29 8.29
CA TYR A 59 -9.42 2.18 9.24
C TYR A 59 -10.32 2.37 10.47
N LYS A 60 -10.71 3.62 10.78
CA LYS A 60 -11.63 3.97 11.87
C LYS A 60 -13.10 3.86 11.47
N LEU A 61 -13.40 3.72 10.17
CA LEU A 61 -14.77 3.60 9.70
C LEU A 61 -15.31 2.19 9.92
N GLU A 62 -16.63 2.13 10.11
CA GLU A 62 -17.43 0.92 9.97
C GLU A 62 -17.90 0.75 8.53
N VAL A 63 -18.19 -0.49 8.11
CA VAL A 63 -18.65 -0.76 6.75
C VAL A 63 -19.95 0.00 6.48
N GLY A 64 -19.98 0.73 5.37
CA GLY A 64 -21.07 1.64 4.98
C GLY A 64 -20.93 3.07 5.51
N GLN A 65 -20.07 3.32 6.48
CA GLN A 65 -19.90 4.64 7.11
C GLN A 65 -19.16 5.63 6.20
N LEU A 66 -19.54 6.90 6.31
CA LEU A 66 -18.86 8.04 5.70
C LEU A 66 -17.94 8.74 6.70
N SER A 67 -16.76 9.16 6.24
CA SER A 67 -15.84 9.98 7.04
C SER A 67 -16.30 11.43 7.19
N GLU A 68 -15.71 12.15 8.15
CA GLU A 68 -15.57 13.61 8.04
C GLU A 68 -14.60 13.98 6.89
N PRO A 69 -14.59 15.23 6.41
CA PRO A 69 -13.55 15.71 5.49
C PRO A 69 -12.15 15.44 6.05
N VAL A 70 -11.37 14.61 5.36
CA VAL A 70 -10.01 14.24 5.76
C VAL A 70 -9.02 15.05 4.95
N LYS A 71 -8.20 15.87 5.62
CA LYS A 71 -7.13 16.62 4.94
C LYS A 71 -5.94 15.70 4.64
N SER A 72 -5.42 15.76 3.41
CA SER A 72 -4.09 15.22 3.08
C SER A 72 -3.31 16.18 2.17
N SER A 73 -2.11 15.78 1.76
CA SER A 73 -1.28 16.50 0.78
C SER A 73 -1.97 16.69 -0.58
N PHE A 74 -2.95 15.84 -0.93
CA PHE A 74 -3.66 15.91 -2.20
C PHE A 74 -4.91 16.82 -2.18
N GLY A 75 -5.41 17.20 -1.00
CA GLY A 75 -6.68 17.91 -0.88
C GLY A 75 -7.47 17.48 0.34
N TYR A 76 -8.79 17.36 0.19
CA TYR A 76 -9.73 16.87 1.18
C TYR A 76 -10.48 15.65 0.63
N HIS A 77 -10.59 14.61 1.46
CA HIS A 77 -11.21 13.35 1.10
C HIS A 77 -12.52 13.15 1.86
N ILE A 78 -13.56 12.73 1.15
CA ILE A 78 -14.71 12.04 1.73
C ILE A 78 -14.57 10.56 1.40
N ILE A 79 -14.50 9.73 2.44
CA ILE A 79 -14.23 8.31 2.37
C ILE A 79 -15.51 7.57 2.76
N LYS A 80 -15.85 6.52 2.00
CA LYS A 80 -16.87 5.54 2.38
C LYS A 80 -16.20 4.18 2.48
N LEU A 81 -16.34 3.51 3.61
CA LEU A 81 -15.85 2.14 3.72
C LEU A 81 -16.86 1.19 3.07
N THR A 82 -16.45 0.46 2.04
CA THR A 82 -17.34 -0.46 1.30
C THR A 82 -17.27 -1.89 1.82
N ASP A 83 -16.09 -2.32 2.24
CA ASP A 83 -15.84 -3.65 2.78
C ASP A 83 -14.65 -3.61 3.75
N LYS A 84 -14.60 -4.57 4.67
CA LYS A 84 -13.50 -4.76 5.62
C LYS A 84 -13.28 -6.24 5.85
N LYS A 85 -12.11 -6.74 5.42
CA LYS A 85 -11.70 -8.11 5.72
C LYS A 85 -11.42 -8.27 7.20
N GLU A 86 -12.01 -9.30 7.80
CA GLU A 86 -11.71 -9.66 9.17
C GLU A 86 -10.26 -10.12 9.29
N LEU A 87 -9.56 -9.57 10.28
CA LEU A 87 -8.25 -10.07 10.67
C LEU A 87 -8.47 -11.31 11.53
N LYS A 88 -7.97 -12.45 11.06
CA LYS A 88 -7.91 -13.64 11.89
C LYS A 88 -6.92 -13.43 13.04
N PRO A 89 -7.07 -14.17 14.15
CA PRO A 89 -6.12 -14.12 15.25
C PRO A 89 -4.68 -14.33 14.78
N TYR A 90 -3.74 -13.59 15.37
CA TYR A 90 -2.33 -13.66 14.98
C TYR A 90 -1.80 -15.10 14.99
N GLU A 91 -2.15 -15.91 15.99
CA GLU A 91 -1.68 -17.30 16.08
C GLU A 91 -2.17 -18.19 14.93
N GLU A 92 -3.32 -17.89 14.32
CA GLU A 92 -3.84 -18.64 13.17
C GLU A 92 -3.14 -18.25 11.86
N GLU A 93 -2.70 -16.99 11.73
CA GLU A 93 -2.07 -16.47 10.51
C GLU A 93 -0.54 -16.40 10.58
N LYS A 94 0.04 -16.61 11.76
CA LYS A 94 1.49 -16.51 12.02
C LYS A 94 2.35 -17.28 11.03
N GLU A 95 1.97 -18.51 10.70
CA GLU A 95 2.72 -19.35 9.76
C GLU A 95 2.59 -18.86 8.31
N ASN A 96 1.43 -18.31 7.94
CA ASN A 96 1.24 -17.71 6.61
C ASN A 96 2.05 -16.41 6.50
N ILE A 97 1.95 -15.54 7.50
CA ILE A 97 2.72 -14.30 7.59
C ILE A 97 4.23 -14.61 7.53
N ARG A 98 4.71 -15.61 8.28
CA ARG A 98 6.12 -16.02 8.22
C ARG A 98 6.53 -16.44 6.82
N LYS A 99 5.76 -17.34 6.17
CA LYS A 99 6.07 -17.81 4.82
C LYS A 99 6.09 -16.68 3.81
N GLU A 100 5.16 -15.74 3.91
CA GLU A 100 5.11 -14.56 3.05
C GLU A 100 6.33 -13.67 3.26
N LEU A 101 6.69 -13.38 4.51
CA LEU A 101 7.89 -12.60 4.84
C LEU A 101 9.18 -13.30 4.40
N GLU A 102 9.27 -14.62 4.53
CA GLU A 102 10.40 -15.41 4.03
C GLU A 102 10.51 -15.31 2.50
N GLN A 103 9.39 -15.45 1.77
CA GLN A 103 9.35 -15.30 0.32
C GLN A 103 9.76 -13.89 -0.12
N GLN A 104 9.18 -12.85 0.51
CA GLN A 104 9.54 -11.46 0.23
C GLN A 104 11.03 -11.21 0.48
N ARG A 105 11.56 -11.72 1.60
CA ARG A 105 12.98 -11.59 1.93
C ARG A 105 13.89 -12.31 0.94
N ILE A 106 13.52 -13.49 0.46
CA ILE A 106 14.30 -14.23 -0.55
C ILE A 106 14.29 -13.50 -1.90
N GLN A 107 13.18 -12.84 -2.25
CA GLN A 107 13.05 -12.06 -3.47
C GLN A 107 13.69 -10.67 -3.39
N ASP A 108 13.99 -10.19 -2.18
CA ASP A 108 14.69 -8.93 -1.97
C ASP A 108 16.10 -8.98 -2.59
N PRO A 109 16.39 -8.17 -3.63
CA PRO A 109 17.68 -8.24 -4.32
C PRO A 109 18.87 -7.88 -3.43
N GLN A 110 18.69 -6.99 -2.45
CA GLN A 110 19.76 -6.57 -1.54
C GLN A 110 20.09 -7.69 -0.56
N PHE A 111 19.06 -8.32 0.01
CA PHE A 111 19.23 -9.49 0.87
C PHE A 111 19.89 -10.63 0.11
N HIS A 112 19.44 -10.92 -1.12
CA HIS A 112 20.02 -11.96 -1.96
C HIS A 112 21.50 -11.68 -2.28
N GLN A 113 21.83 -10.44 -2.63
CA GLN A 113 23.22 -10.02 -2.87
C GLN A 113 24.08 -10.16 -1.61
N GLN A 114 23.55 -9.79 -0.45
CA GLN A 114 24.25 -9.91 0.83
C GLN A 114 24.52 -11.37 1.18
N VAL A 115 23.51 -12.25 1.11
CA VAL A 115 23.67 -13.68 1.37
C VAL A 115 24.70 -14.29 0.42
N THR A 116 24.63 -13.95 -0.87
CA THR A 116 25.60 -14.44 -1.86
C THR A 116 27.01 -13.99 -1.50
N ARG A 117 27.19 -12.72 -1.14
CA ARG A 117 28.49 -12.19 -0.70
C ARG A 117 29.02 -12.96 0.51
N ASP A 118 28.18 -13.16 1.53
CA ASP A 118 28.56 -13.84 2.76
C ASP A 118 28.92 -15.32 2.52
N LEU A 119 28.21 -16.00 1.62
CA LEU A 119 28.54 -17.37 1.21
C LEU A 119 29.87 -17.43 0.44
N LEU A 120 30.10 -16.51 -0.50
CA LEU A 120 31.34 -16.46 -1.27
C LEU A 120 32.55 -16.18 -0.37
N LYS A 121 32.43 -15.26 0.61
CA LYS A 121 33.50 -14.97 1.58
C LYS A 121 33.91 -16.18 2.43
N ASN A 122 32.99 -17.11 2.67
CA ASN A 122 33.23 -18.30 3.49
C ASN A 122 33.59 -19.55 2.66
N ALA A 123 33.59 -19.47 1.33
CA ALA A 123 33.89 -20.58 0.44
C ALA A 123 35.36 -20.57 -0.04
N ASP A 124 35.97 -21.75 -0.21
CA ASP A 124 37.28 -21.89 -0.88
C ASP A 124 37.07 -21.94 -2.39
N ILE A 125 37.03 -20.77 -3.05
CA ILE A 125 36.78 -20.64 -4.48
C ILE A 125 38.10 -20.60 -5.25
N LYS A 126 38.28 -21.55 -6.17
CA LYS A 126 39.44 -21.61 -7.07
C LYS A 126 39.00 -21.44 -8.52
N VAL A 127 39.38 -20.33 -9.13
CA VAL A 127 39.13 -20.08 -10.55
C VAL A 127 40.28 -20.64 -11.38
N SER A 128 39.99 -21.66 -12.18
CA SER A 128 40.98 -22.36 -13.02
C SER A 128 41.28 -21.63 -14.34
N ASP A 129 40.31 -20.88 -14.85
CA ASP A 129 40.47 -20.06 -16.05
C ASP A 129 41.23 -18.78 -15.72
N LYS A 130 42.33 -18.54 -16.43
CA LYS A 130 43.22 -17.39 -16.19
C LYS A 130 42.56 -16.06 -16.53
N ASP A 131 41.68 -16.05 -17.53
CA ASP A 131 41.02 -14.82 -18.00
C ASP A 131 39.91 -14.38 -17.02
N LEU A 132 39.43 -15.30 -16.18
CA LEU A 132 38.37 -15.07 -15.20
C LEU A 132 38.86 -15.02 -13.75
N LYS A 133 40.17 -15.08 -13.49
CA LYS A 133 40.75 -15.17 -12.13
C LYS A 133 40.32 -14.07 -11.15
N ASP A 134 39.85 -12.93 -11.67
CA ASP A 134 39.49 -11.74 -10.89
C ASP A 134 37.97 -11.59 -10.69
N THR A 135 37.16 -12.54 -11.18
CA THR A 135 35.68 -12.46 -11.22
C THR A 135 35.04 -12.15 -9.86
N PHE A 136 35.59 -12.65 -8.77
CA PHE A 136 35.00 -12.53 -7.42
C PHE A 136 35.71 -11.50 -6.53
N LYS A 137 36.78 -10.85 -7.00
CA LYS A 137 37.60 -9.94 -6.18
C LYS A 137 36.83 -8.75 -5.58
N GLU A 138 35.81 -8.25 -6.27
CA GLU A 138 34.98 -7.15 -5.76
C GLU A 138 33.93 -7.61 -4.76
N LEU A 139 33.56 -8.90 -4.77
CA LEU A 139 32.61 -9.50 -3.85
C LEU A 139 33.29 -9.96 -2.53
N GLU A 140 34.61 -10.14 -2.55
CA GLU A 140 35.41 -10.43 -1.35
C GLU A 140 35.68 -9.20 -0.47
N LYS A 141 35.62 -7.97 -1.02
CA LYS A 141 35.76 -6.71 -0.27
C LYS A 141 34.58 -6.52 0.69
#